data_AF-A0A1A8EL86-F1
#
_entry.id   AF-A0A1A8EL86-F1
#
_cell.length_a   1.000
_cell.length_b   1.000
_cell.length_c   1.000
_cell.angle_alpha   90.00
_cell.angle_beta   90.00
_cell.angle_gamma   90.00
#
_symmetry.space_group_name_H-M   'P 1'
#
loop_
_entity.id
_entity.type
_entity.pdbx_description
1 polymer ?
#
loop_
_entity_poly.entity_id
_entity_poly.type
_entity_poly.pdbx_seq_one_letter_code
_entity_poly.pdbx_strand_id
1 'polypeptide(L)'
;METVFSRFDSYNFETDQRFVDGLKTLNMSDRSGERSELLDLKLFFYNRFVEPIEQHSYKTWSSSRGTASKFAAERQDQKAPSHSDSNICENRRTETSANTQTTHLSFAEVMQLVQEGKEVPGVSKLDIEPCNQSPTPSQMQRVLKPWETA
;
A
#
# COMPACT_ATOMS: atom_id res chain seq x y z
N MET A 1 22.53 -0.21 25.60
CA MET A 1 22.63 -0.10 24.13
C MET A 1 21.26 0.36 23.65
N GLU A 2 21.16 1.56 23.07
CA GLU A 2 19.86 2.05 22.55
C GLU A 2 19.45 1.22 21.34
N THR A 3 18.20 0.74 21.36
CA THR A 3 17.63 0.04 20.20
C THR A 3 17.24 1.03 19.12
N VAL A 4 17.26 0.61 17.85
CA VAL A 4 16.78 1.42 16.72
C VAL A 4 15.35 1.91 16.96
N PHE A 5 14.52 1.09 17.62
CA PHE A 5 13.14 1.44 17.98
C PHE A 5 13.06 2.60 18.97
N SER A 6 13.99 2.67 19.93
CA SER A 6 14.08 3.78 20.88
C SER A 6 14.49 5.08 20.19
N ARG A 7 15.40 5.01 19.20
CA ARG A 7 15.80 6.17 18.39
C ARG A 7 14.68 6.67 17.48
N PHE A 8 13.92 5.74 16.90
CA PHE A 8 12.73 6.07 16.13
C PHE A 8 11.68 6.82 16.98
N ASP A 9 11.43 6.35 18.21
CA ASP A 9 10.47 6.97 19.13
C ASP A 9 10.88 8.38 19.59
N SER A 10 12.18 8.63 19.73
CA SER A 10 12.71 9.94 20.12
C SER A 10 12.96 10.88 18.94
N TYR A 11 12.82 10.40 17.71
CA TYR A 11 13.04 11.20 16.50
C TYR A 11 11.94 12.24 16.31
N ASN A 12 12.33 13.50 16.17
CA ASN A 12 11.40 14.61 16.03
C ASN A 12 11.03 14.86 14.57
N PHE A 13 9.96 14.20 14.12
CA PHE A 13 9.41 14.33 12.77
C PHE A 13 8.83 15.72 12.44
N GLU A 14 8.44 16.50 13.45
CA GLU A 14 7.82 17.82 13.24
C GLU A 14 8.86 18.90 12.90
N THR A 15 10.10 18.72 13.35
CA THR A 15 11.20 19.62 13.04
C THR A 15 11.77 19.36 11.63
N ASP A 16 11.67 18.14 11.10
CA ASP A 16 12.21 17.80 9.79
C ASP A 16 11.31 18.32 8.65
N GLN A 17 11.79 19.37 7.97
CA GLN A 17 11.08 20.00 6.86
C GLN A 17 10.78 19.05 5.70
N ARG A 18 11.64 18.05 5.44
CA ARG A 18 11.41 17.10 4.33
C ARG A 18 10.19 16.25 4.59
N PHE A 19 10.02 15.82 5.84
CA PHE A 19 8.86 15.04 6.25
C PHE A 19 7.59 15.90 6.26
N VAL A 20 7.67 17.10 6.82
CA VAL A 20 6.55 18.05 6.89
C VAL A 20 6.08 18.49 5.50
N ASP A 21 6.99 18.81 4.58
CA ASP A 21 6.64 19.18 3.21
C ASP A 21 6.06 17.99 2.42
N GLY A 22 6.56 16.78 2.68
CA GLY A 22 5.97 15.55 2.15
C GLY A 22 4.51 15.35 2.61
N LEU A 23 4.22 15.62 3.89
CA LEU A 23 2.86 15.53 4.45
C LEU A 23 1.90 16.56 3.82
N LYS A 24 2.36 17.79 3.56
CA LYS A 24 1.55 18.82 2.88
C LYS A 24 1.13 18.39 1.48
N THR A 25 2.02 17.68 0.77
CA THR A 25 1.75 17.18 -0.60
C THR A 25 0.65 16.12 -0.61
N LEU A 26 0.53 15.33 0.47
CA LEU A 26 -0.44 14.23 0.59
C LEU A 26 -1.82 14.68 1.08
N ASN A 27 -2.01 15.97 1.38
CA ASN A 27 -3.26 16.55 1.90
C ASN A 27 -3.86 15.74 3.08
N MET A 28 -3.01 15.31 4.00
CA MET A 28 -3.35 14.39 5.09
C MET A 28 -4.19 15.03 6.21
N SER A 29 -4.44 16.33 6.18
CA SER A 29 -5.12 17.08 7.25
C SER A 29 -6.62 16.82 7.37
N ASP A 30 -7.25 16.17 6.36
CA ASP A 30 -8.71 15.96 6.30
C ASP A 30 -9.17 14.49 6.52
N ARG A 31 -8.25 13.53 6.73
CA ARG A 31 -8.57 12.09 6.65
C ARG A 31 -8.49 11.38 8.01
N SER A 32 -9.61 11.27 8.73
CA SER A 32 -9.75 10.70 10.10
C SER A 32 -9.29 9.24 10.39
N GLY A 33 -8.58 8.56 9.47
CA GLY A 33 -7.93 7.26 9.68
C GLY A 33 -6.48 7.34 10.23
N GLU A 34 -6.12 8.48 10.80
CA GLU A 34 -4.79 9.11 10.77
C GLU A 34 -3.66 8.37 11.47
N ARG A 35 -3.93 7.63 12.56
CA ARG A 35 -2.84 7.16 13.43
C ARG A 35 -2.02 6.02 12.82
N SER A 36 -2.66 5.07 12.15
CA SER A 36 -1.94 3.93 11.55
C SER A 36 -1.20 4.37 10.29
N GLU A 37 -1.84 5.19 9.46
CA GLU A 37 -1.24 5.71 8.24
C GLU A 37 -0.05 6.63 8.56
N LEU A 38 -0.22 7.57 9.51
CA LEU A 38 0.88 8.44 9.94
C LEU A 38 2.06 7.64 10.49
N LEU A 39 1.79 6.57 11.24
CA LEU A 39 2.85 5.69 11.74
C LEU A 39 3.59 4.99 10.60
N ASP A 40 2.86 4.44 9.64
CA ASP A 40 3.47 3.77 8.48
C ASP A 40 4.29 4.76 7.63
N LEU A 41 3.82 6.01 7.45
CA LEU A 41 4.58 7.08 6.81
C LEU A 41 5.86 7.44 7.57
N LYS A 42 5.77 7.60 8.90
CA LYS A 42 6.92 7.88 9.76
C LYS A 42 7.96 6.76 9.65
N LEU A 43 7.51 5.50 9.69
CA LEU A 43 8.39 4.33 9.53
C LEU A 43 9.04 4.30 8.15
N PHE A 44 8.27 4.54 7.09
CA PHE A 44 8.80 4.58 5.73
C PHE A 44 9.88 5.67 5.58
N PHE A 45 9.60 6.89 6.05
CA PHE A 45 10.54 8.00 5.99
C PHE A 45 11.82 7.67 6.77
N TYR A 46 11.69 7.21 8.02
CA TYR A 46 12.82 6.90 8.87
C TYR A 46 13.70 5.80 8.27
N ASN A 47 13.09 4.72 7.78
CA ASN A 47 13.79 3.63 7.09
C ASN A 47 14.51 4.12 5.82
N ARG A 48 13.91 5.06 5.09
CA ARG A 48 14.45 5.57 3.83
C ARG A 48 15.59 6.58 4.02
N PHE A 49 15.52 7.44 5.04
CA PHE A 49 16.38 8.62 5.15
C PHE A 49 17.23 8.72 6.43
N VAL A 50 16.91 7.96 7.49
CA VAL A 50 17.60 8.07 8.79
C VAL A 50 18.39 6.79 9.08
N GLU A 51 17.70 5.69 9.33
CA GLU A 51 18.30 4.41 9.67
C GLU A 51 17.33 3.27 9.33
N PRO A 52 17.82 2.13 8.79
CA PRO A 52 16.96 1.00 8.48
C PRO A 52 16.20 0.48 9.69
N ILE A 53 14.88 0.37 9.57
CA ILE A 53 13.99 -0.13 10.62
C ILE A 53 12.93 -1.04 10.01
N GLU A 54 12.73 -2.20 10.61
CA GLU A 54 11.69 -3.14 10.19
C GLU A 54 10.35 -2.84 10.84
N GLN A 55 9.31 -2.75 10.02
CA GLN A 55 7.96 -2.42 10.46
C GLN A 55 7.36 -3.47 11.41
N HIS A 56 7.54 -4.76 11.09
CA HIS A 56 6.98 -5.85 11.89
C HIS A 56 7.63 -5.93 13.28
N SER A 57 8.95 -5.75 13.33
CA SER A 57 9.76 -5.74 14.56
C SER A 57 9.37 -4.56 15.47
N TYR A 58 9.20 -3.36 14.88
CA TYR A 58 8.74 -2.19 15.63
C TYR A 58 7.29 -2.35 16.15
N LYS A 59 6.36 -2.88 15.34
CA LYS A 59 4.97 -3.12 15.78
C LYS A 59 4.90 -4.13 16.92
N THR A 60 5.72 -5.18 16.89
CA THR A 60 5.84 -6.17 17.98
C THR A 60 6.41 -5.55 19.25
N TRP A 61 7.49 -4.77 19.12
CA TRP A 61 8.13 -4.07 20.23
C TRP A 61 7.23 -3.03 20.89
N SER A 62 6.53 -2.22 20.09
CA SER A 62 5.61 -1.19 20.57
C SER A 62 4.36 -1.80 21.23
N SER A 63 3.85 -2.92 20.70
CA SER A 63 2.74 -3.67 21.32
C SER A 63 3.12 -4.22 22.69
N SER A 64 4.35 -4.73 22.83
CA SER A 64 4.91 -5.23 24.10
C SER A 64 5.05 -4.13 25.16
N ARG A 65 5.30 -2.87 24.76
CA ARG A 65 5.32 -1.70 25.66
C ARG A 65 3.91 -1.21 26.02
N GLY A 66 2.96 -1.29 25.09
CA GLY A 66 1.57 -0.91 25.30
C GLY A 66 0.87 -1.75 26.38
N THR A 67 1.20 -3.03 26.48
CA THR A 67 0.74 -3.90 27.58
C THR A 67 1.45 -3.57 28.90
N ALA A 68 2.77 -3.34 28.91
CA ALA A 68 3.49 -3.00 30.14
C ALA A 68 2.98 -1.70 30.80
N SER A 69 2.49 -0.73 30.01
CA SER A 69 1.91 0.51 30.55
C SER A 69 0.45 0.37 31.02
N LYS A 70 -0.29 -0.67 30.60
CA LYS A 70 -1.65 -0.95 31.10
C LYS A 70 -1.65 -1.83 32.36
N PHE A 71 -0.59 -2.60 32.62
CA PHE A 71 -0.48 -3.49 33.77
C PHE A 71 0.01 -2.82 35.08
N ALA A 72 0.25 -1.51 35.10
CA ALA A 72 0.56 -0.78 36.33
C ALA A 72 -0.71 -0.31 37.10
N ALA A 73 -1.91 -0.43 36.52
CA ALA A 73 -3.13 0.15 37.09
C ALA A 73 -4.22 -0.85 37.51
N GLU A 74 -4.10 -2.16 37.25
CA GLU A 74 -5.16 -3.09 37.69
C GLU A 74 -4.61 -4.45 38.11
N ARG A 75 -4.47 -4.60 39.43
CA ARG A 75 -4.40 -5.88 40.14
C ARG A 75 -5.82 -6.30 40.46
N GLN A 76 -6.45 -7.16 39.65
CA GLN A 76 -7.12 -8.37 40.15
C GLN A 76 -7.76 -9.23 39.06
N ASP A 77 -7.59 -10.53 39.30
CA ASP A 77 -8.38 -11.67 38.89
C ASP A 77 -8.28 -12.28 37.48
N GLN A 78 -8.09 -13.59 37.55
CA GLN A 78 -7.77 -14.55 36.51
C GLN A 78 -9.09 -15.07 35.91
N LYS A 79 -9.06 -15.48 34.63
CA LYS A 79 -9.53 -16.79 34.13
C LYS A 79 -9.61 -16.81 32.60
N ALA A 80 -8.77 -17.63 31.97
CA ALA A 80 -8.96 -18.15 30.61
C ALA A 80 -10.08 -19.22 30.62
N PRO A 81 -10.57 -19.79 29.48
CA PRO A 81 -10.11 -19.69 28.09
C PRO A 81 -11.26 -19.58 27.05
N SER A 82 -10.91 -19.56 25.77
CA SER A 82 -11.43 -20.50 24.74
C SER A 82 -11.69 -19.84 23.40
N HIS A 83 -11.01 -20.40 22.40
CA HIS A 83 -11.19 -20.15 20.99
C HIS A 83 -12.57 -20.67 20.53
N SER A 84 -13.28 -19.89 19.73
CA SER A 84 -14.40 -20.36 18.92
C SER A 84 -14.58 -19.40 17.74
N ASP A 85 -13.87 -19.69 16.66
CA ASP A 85 -14.11 -19.07 15.36
C ASP A 85 -15.45 -19.57 14.81
N SER A 86 -16.40 -18.65 14.72
CA SER A 86 -17.73 -18.90 14.16
C SER A 86 -17.78 -18.46 12.69
N ASN A 87 -18.14 -19.43 11.85
CA ASN A 87 -19.11 -19.36 10.76
C ASN A 87 -18.99 -18.28 9.67
N ILE A 88 -18.63 -18.76 8.48
CA ILE A 88 -19.39 -18.67 7.21
C ILE A 88 -20.33 -17.44 7.09
N CYS A 89 -20.04 -16.57 6.12
CA CYS A 89 -21.06 -15.71 5.52
C CYS A 89 -21.03 -15.89 4.00
N GLU A 90 -22.16 -16.37 3.50
CA GLU A 90 -22.46 -16.72 2.12
C GLU A 90 -22.46 -15.56 1.14
N ASN A 91 -22.07 -15.94 -0.06
CA ASN A 91 -22.34 -15.37 -1.37
C ASN A 91 -23.79 -14.83 -1.51
N ARG A 92 -23.97 -13.56 -1.87
CA ARG A 92 -25.17 -13.08 -2.56
C ARG A 92 -24.78 -12.26 -3.79
N ARG A 93 -25.01 -12.85 -4.96
CA ARG A 93 -25.10 -12.14 -6.26
C ARG A 93 -26.41 -11.35 -6.29
N THR A 94 -26.40 -10.11 -6.77
CA THR A 94 -26.98 -9.69 -8.07
C THR A 94 -26.88 -8.17 -8.28
N GLU A 95 -26.48 -7.81 -9.50
CA GLU A 95 -26.94 -6.66 -10.30
C GLU A 95 -26.38 -5.23 -10.09
N THR A 96 -25.61 -4.82 -11.10
CA THR A 96 -25.73 -3.57 -11.88
C THR A 96 -25.95 -2.25 -11.14
N SER A 97 -24.87 -1.56 -10.81
CA SER A 97 -24.65 -0.15 -11.21
C SER A 97 -23.35 0.39 -10.62
N ALA A 98 -22.70 1.22 -11.42
CA ALA A 98 -21.48 1.98 -11.13
C ALA A 98 -21.29 2.35 -9.65
N ASN A 99 -20.35 1.69 -8.99
CA ASN A 99 -19.69 2.25 -7.82
C ASN A 99 -18.20 1.87 -7.87
N THR A 100 -17.36 2.86 -8.12
CA THR A 100 -15.90 2.78 -8.09
C THR A 100 -15.41 2.70 -6.65
N GLN A 101 -15.85 1.69 -5.91
CA GLN A 101 -15.29 1.40 -4.60
C GLN A 101 -14.19 0.38 -4.81
N THR A 102 -12.94 0.84 -4.74
CA THR A 102 -11.75 -0.02 -4.83
C THR A 102 -11.72 -0.94 -3.62
N THR A 103 -12.45 -2.05 -3.69
CA THR A 103 -12.36 -3.14 -2.72
C THR A 103 -10.97 -3.73 -2.83
N HIS A 104 -10.25 -3.76 -1.71
CA HIS A 104 -8.89 -4.27 -1.67
C HIS A 104 -8.94 -5.81 -1.74
N LEU A 105 -8.77 -6.36 -2.95
CA LEU A 105 -8.74 -7.81 -3.19
C LEU A 105 -7.34 -8.38 -2.91
N SER A 106 -7.29 -9.62 -2.45
CA SER A 106 -6.04 -10.37 -2.35
C SER A 106 -5.55 -10.79 -3.74
N PHE A 107 -4.24 -11.08 -3.86
CA PHE A 107 -3.65 -11.54 -5.12
C PHE A 107 -4.31 -12.81 -5.66
N ALA A 108 -4.68 -13.74 -4.78
CA ALA A 108 -5.34 -14.99 -5.17
C ALA A 108 -6.72 -14.74 -5.79
N GLU A 109 -7.51 -13.82 -5.21
CA GLU A 109 -8.82 -13.44 -5.73
C GLU A 109 -8.70 -12.73 -7.08
N VAL A 110 -7.72 -11.83 -7.24
CA VAL A 110 -7.44 -11.19 -8.55
C VAL A 110 -7.11 -12.24 -9.59
N MET A 111 -6.26 -13.22 -9.25
CA MET A 111 -5.91 -14.30 -10.18
C MET A 111 -7.12 -15.16 -10.55
N GLN A 112 -8.00 -15.45 -9.60
CA GLN A 112 -9.23 -16.18 -9.86
C GLN A 112 -10.16 -15.38 -10.80
N LEU A 113 -10.33 -14.08 -10.58
CA LEU A 113 -11.12 -13.22 -11.48
C LEU A 113 -10.57 -13.26 -12.91
N VAL A 114 -9.25 -13.21 -13.07
CA VAL A 114 -8.59 -13.31 -14.38
C VAL A 114 -8.85 -14.68 -15.04
N GLN A 115 -8.71 -15.77 -14.29
CA GLN A 115 -8.95 -17.13 -14.80
C GLN A 115 -10.42 -17.35 -15.18
N GLU A 116 -11.35 -16.80 -14.43
CA GLU A 116 -12.79 -16.86 -14.69
C GLU A 116 -13.24 -15.86 -15.79
N GLY A 117 -12.34 -15.01 -16.28
CA GLY A 117 -12.63 -13.99 -17.30
C GLY A 117 -13.51 -12.84 -16.79
N LYS A 118 -13.58 -12.64 -15.46
CA LYS A 118 -14.33 -11.56 -14.83
C LYS A 118 -13.50 -10.27 -14.79
N GLU A 119 -14.20 -9.15 -14.74
CA GLU A 119 -13.55 -7.84 -14.69
C GLU A 119 -12.86 -7.62 -13.34
N VAL A 120 -11.67 -7.03 -13.37
CA VAL A 120 -10.90 -6.69 -12.17
C VAL A 120 -11.32 -5.28 -11.71
N PRO A 121 -11.77 -5.11 -10.46
CA PRO A 121 -12.12 -3.80 -9.92
C PRO A 121 -10.97 -2.79 -10.05
N GLY A 122 -11.30 -1.55 -10.43
CA GLY A 122 -10.33 -0.47 -10.63
C GLY A 122 -9.67 -0.43 -12.01
N VAL A 123 -9.91 -1.42 -12.87
CA VAL A 123 -9.44 -1.40 -14.27
C VAL A 123 -10.52 -0.82 -15.18
N SER A 124 -10.18 0.19 -15.98
CA SER A 124 -11.07 0.75 -16.99
C SER A 124 -10.87 0.06 -18.33
N LYS A 125 -11.93 -0.48 -18.92
CA LYS A 125 -11.90 -0.98 -20.29
C LYS A 125 -11.90 0.20 -21.24
N LEU A 126 -10.77 0.44 -21.89
CA LEU A 126 -10.69 1.39 -22.98
C LEU A 126 -11.31 0.74 -24.23
N ASP A 127 -12.21 1.46 -24.87
CA ASP A 127 -12.77 1.05 -26.17
C ASP A 127 -11.71 1.35 -27.25
N ILE A 128 -10.82 0.37 -27.45
CA ILE A 128 -9.72 0.45 -28.42
C ILE A 128 -10.05 -0.37 -29.65
N GLU A 129 -10.34 0.31 -30.74
CA GLU A 129 -10.52 -0.32 -32.04
C GLU A 129 -9.15 -0.55 -32.71
N PRO A 130 -8.90 -1.74 -33.30
CA PRO A 130 -7.71 -1.96 -34.10
C PRO A 130 -7.64 -0.95 -35.25
N CYS A 131 -6.62 -0.09 -35.22
CA CYS A 131 -6.29 0.78 -36.32
C CYS A 131 -5.63 -0.07 -37.42
N ASN A 132 -6.40 -0.90 -38.12
CA ASN A 132 -5.96 -1.73 -39.25
C ASN A 132 -5.58 -0.88 -40.49
N GLN A 133 -5.08 0.33 -40.28
CA GLN A 133 -4.64 1.23 -41.33
C GLN A 133 -3.28 0.78 -41.86
N SER A 134 -3.04 1.04 -43.14
CA SER A 134 -1.71 0.82 -43.73
C SER A 134 -0.66 1.67 -43.00
N PRO A 135 0.54 1.14 -42.72
CA PRO A 135 1.59 1.89 -42.04
C PRO A 135 1.93 3.17 -42.80
N THR A 136 2.23 4.25 -42.07
CA THR A 136 2.69 5.51 -42.66
C THR A 136 4.00 5.26 -43.42
N PRO A 137 4.06 5.53 -44.74
CA PRO A 137 5.27 5.31 -45.51
C PRO A 137 6.38 6.27 -45.06
N SER A 138 7.62 5.78 -45.03
CA SER A 138 8.77 6.61 -44.69
C SER A 138 9.01 7.67 -45.78
N GLN A 139 9.14 8.93 -45.37
CA GLN A 139 9.60 10.03 -46.23
C GLN A 139 11.14 10.20 -46.20
N MET A 140 11.83 9.43 -45.36
CA MET A 140 13.26 9.55 -45.17
C MET A 140 14.02 8.94 -46.36
N GLN A 141 14.94 9.70 -46.94
CA GLN A 141 15.81 9.17 -47.99
C GLN A 141 16.72 8.08 -47.43
N ARG A 142 16.84 6.97 -48.15
CA ARG A 142 17.71 5.86 -47.77
C ARG A 142 19.17 6.31 -47.89
N VAL A 143 19.88 6.33 -46.76
CA VAL A 143 21.33 6.51 -46.76
C VAL A 143 21.97 5.26 -47.36
N LEU A 144 22.66 5.45 -48.48
CA LEU A 144 23.40 4.38 -49.14
C LEU A 144 24.61 3.98 -48.29
N LYS A 145 24.92 2.70 -48.28
CA LYS A 145 26.13 2.18 -47.68
C LYS A 145 27.33 2.54 -48.57
N PRO A 146 28.54 2.69 -48.00
CA PRO A 146 29.72 3.11 -48.77
C PRO A 146 30.05 2.21 -49.97
N TRP A 147 29.70 0.91 -49.90
CA TRP A 147 29.90 -0.05 -50.98
C TRP A 147 28.81 -0.04 -52.07
N GLU A 148 27.73 0.71 -51.88
CA GLU A 148 26.64 0.85 -52.87
C GLU A 148 26.87 2.01 -53.86
N THR A 149 27.95 2.78 -53.68
CA THR A 149 28.28 3.98 -54.49
C THR A 149 29.58 3.80 -55.29
N ALA A 150 30.11 2.58 -55.37
CA ALA A 150 31.36 2.23 -56.06
C ALA A 150 31.11 1.72 -57.48
#